data_AF-W2EGD4-F1
#
_entry.id   AF-W2EGD4-F1
#
_cell.length_a   1.000
_cell.length_b   1.000
_cell.length_c   1.000
_cell.angle_alpha   90.00
_cell.angle_beta   90.00
_cell.angle_gamma   90.00
#
_symmetry.space_group_name_H-M   'P 1'
#
loop_
_entity.id
_entity.type
_entity.pdbx_description
1 polymer ?
#
loop_
_entity_poly.entity_id
_entity_poly.type
_entity_poly.pdbx_seq_one_letter_code
_entity_poly.pdbx_strand_id
1 'polypeptide(L)'
;ALRAAADGAGVALAVSLAGVVDLAEGEGRRVGTGAVPHALGGPRAEVPEVYAAADPMSRLPIGVPQLVVQGLGDDLDLVDFNRRYVARARGAGDDVTYIEQAGDHFAVIDPDSDIWAATVAEMDRRLRPRETTPAASG
;
A
#
# COMPACT_ATOMS: atom_id res chain seq x y z
N ALA A 1 -13.93 -7.45 2.28
CA ALA A 1 -13.89 -5.99 2.06
C ALA A 1 -15.26 -5.39 1.73
N LEU A 2 -15.90 -5.80 0.63
CA LEU A 2 -17.14 -5.16 0.11
C LEU A 2 -18.36 -5.11 1.05
N ARG A 3 -18.49 -6.03 2.02
CA ARG A 3 -19.57 -6.00 3.04
C ARG A 3 -19.21 -5.14 4.27
N ALA A 4 -17.94 -5.12 4.68
CA ALA A 4 -17.49 -4.35 5.84
C ALA A 4 -17.51 -2.83 5.61
N ALA A 5 -17.32 -2.39 4.36
CA ALA A 5 -17.53 -1.00 3.95
C ALA A 5 -19.02 -0.59 3.93
N ALA A 6 -19.93 -1.55 3.74
CA ALA A 6 -21.36 -1.24 3.68
C ALA A 6 -21.96 -0.89 5.06
N ASP A 7 -21.31 -1.31 6.14
CA ASP A 7 -21.79 -1.13 7.53
C ASP A 7 -21.10 0.04 8.27
N GLY A 8 -20.31 0.87 7.56
CA GLY A 8 -19.77 2.13 8.09
C GLY A 8 -18.60 2.02 9.09
N ALA A 9 -17.96 0.86 9.19
CA ALA A 9 -16.73 0.73 9.97
C ALA A 9 -15.55 1.41 9.23
N GLY A 10 -14.84 2.32 9.90
CA GLY A 10 -13.64 2.96 9.36
C GLY A 10 -12.56 1.94 8.97
N VAL A 11 -11.69 2.30 8.02
CA VAL A 11 -10.58 1.44 7.59
C VAL A 11 -9.56 1.33 8.72
N ALA A 12 -9.42 0.14 9.30
CA ALA A 12 -8.46 -0.13 10.38
C ALA A 12 -7.01 -0.26 9.89
N LEU A 13 -6.82 -0.80 8.67
CA LEU A 13 -5.53 -0.98 8.03
C LEU A 13 -5.73 -1.12 6.52
N ALA A 14 -4.97 -0.35 5.74
CA ALA A 14 -4.83 -0.56 4.30
C ALA A 14 -3.53 -1.33 4.03
N VAL A 15 -3.61 -2.43 3.27
CA VAL A 15 -2.44 -3.26 2.91
C VAL A 15 -2.21 -3.17 1.41
N SER A 16 -1.03 -2.69 1.00
CA SER A 16 -0.59 -2.64 -0.40
C SER A 16 0.46 -3.71 -0.64
N LEU A 17 0.18 -4.64 -1.55
CA LEU A 17 1.07 -5.74 -1.93
C LEU A 17 1.62 -5.46 -3.33
N ALA A 18 2.92 -5.14 -3.44
CA ALA A 18 3.58 -4.78 -4.71
C ALA A 18 2.82 -3.70 -5.53
N GLY A 19 2.23 -2.72 -4.84
CA GLY A 19 1.31 -1.76 -5.47
C GLY A 19 1.99 -0.73 -6.37
N VAL A 20 1.30 -0.31 -7.42
CA VAL A 20 1.66 0.89 -8.21
C VAL A 20 1.17 2.13 -7.48
N VAL A 21 1.97 2.63 -6.54
CA VAL A 21 1.59 3.71 -5.62
C VAL A 21 1.89 5.13 -6.12
N ASP A 22 2.53 5.25 -7.29
CA ASP A 22 2.84 6.51 -7.97
C ASP A 22 2.43 6.39 -9.44
N LEU A 23 1.18 6.73 -9.75
CA LEU A 23 0.60 6.55 -11.08
C LEU A 23 1.19 7.56 -12.09
N ALA A 24 1.52 8.76 -11.65
CA ALA A 24 2.14 9.77 -12.50
C ALA A 24 3.53 9.31 -12.97
N GLU A 25 4.34 8.77 -12.07
CA GLU A 25 5.64 8.18 -12.43
C GLU A 25 5.45 6.89 -13.23
N GLY A 26 4.44 6.06 -12.89
CA GLY A 26 4.11 4.84 -13.63
C GLY A 26 3.75 5.10 -15.10
N GLU A 27 3.02 6.18 -15.39
CA GLU A 27 2.81 6.66 -16.77
C GLU A 27 4.15 7.10 -17.40
N GLY A 28 4.92 7.94 -16.70
CA GLY A 28 6.19 8.48 -17.20
C GLY A 28 7.21 7.40 -17.57
N ARG A 29 7.31 6.34 -16.78
CA ARG A 29 8.20 5.18 -17.00
C ARG A 29 7.57 4.07 -17.85
N ARG A 30 6.29 4.20 -18.20
CA ARG A 30 5.52 3.21 -18.97
C ARG A 30 5.45 1.83 -18.30
N VAL A 31 5.33 1.80 -16.97
CA VAL A 31 5.16 0.56 -16.19
C VAL A 31 3.99 -0.26 -16.73
N GLY A 32 4.16 -1.58 -16.77
CA GLY A 32 3.15 -2.49 -17.32
C GLY A 32 2.86 -2.25 -18.81
N THR A 33 3.86 -1.79 -19.57
CA THR A 33 3.71 -1.44 -21.01
C THR A 33 2.70 -0.30 -21.22
N GLY A 34 2.70 0.67 -20.30
CA GLY A 34 1.79 1.81 -20.32
C GLY A 34 0.41 1.48 -19.76
N ALA A 35 0.31 0.58 -18.78
CA ALA A 35 -0.97 0.16 -18.20
C ALA A 35 -1.73 1.31 -17.54
N VAL A 36 -1.03 2.28 -16.94
CA VAL A 36 -1.66 3.39 -16.20
C VAL A 36 -2.64 4.21 -17.06
N PRO A 37 -2.26 4.79 -18.21
CA PRO A 37 -3.21 5.54 -19.03
C PRO A 37 -4.33 4.68 -19.59
N HIS A 38 -4.08 3.40 -19.89
CA HIS A 38 -5.14 2.48 -20.30
C HIS A 38 -6.18 2.25 -19.19
N ALA A 39 -5.72 2.11 -17.94
CA ALA A 39 -6.58 1.91 -16.78
C ALA A 39 -7.36 3.18 -16.38
N LEU A 40 -6.75 4.35 -16.51
CA LEU A 40 -7.35 5.65 -16.12
C LEU A 40 -8.15 6.31 -17.25
N GLY A 41 -8.18 5.72 -18.44
CA GLY A 41 -8.94 6.24 -19.59
C GLY A 41 -8.26 7.39 -20.34
N GLY A 42 -6.95 7.61 -20.12
CA GLY A 42 -6.15 8.61 -20.82
C GLY A 42 -4.81 8.92 -20.14
N PRO A 43 -3.90 9.63 -20.83
CA PRO A 43 -2.67 10.15 -20.24
C PRO A 43 -2.96 11.30 -19.25
N ARG A 44 -2.08 11.55 -18.26
CA ARG A 44 -2.32 12.58 -17.24
C ARG A 44 -2.56 13.97 -17.79
N ALA A 45 -1.97 14.28 -18.95
CA ALA A 45 -2.13 15.58 -19.60
C ALA A 45 -3.56 15.83 -20.09
N GLU A 46 -4.31 14.76 -20.37
CA GLU A 46 -5.70 14.82 -20.86
C GLU A 46 -6.71 14.64 -19.73
N VAL A 47 -6.38 13.82 -18.72
CA VAL A 47 -7.27 13.52 -17.58
C VAL A 47 -6.62 13.84 -16.21
N PRO A 48 -6.11 15.07 -15.98
CA PRO A 48 -5.33 15.39 -14.77
C PRO A 48 -6.12 15.18 -13.47
N GLU A 49 -7.42 15.46 -13.48
CA GLU A 49 -8.30 15.28 -12.32
C GLU A 49 -8.46 13.79 -11.94
N VAL A 50 -8.42 12.89 -12.93
CA VAL A 50 -8.50 11.44 -12.69
C VAL A 50 -7.22 10.95 -12.02
N TYR A 51 -6.06 11.43 -12.46
CA TYR A 51 -4.78 11.12 -11.81
C TYR A 51 -4.74 11.69 -10.39
N ALA A 52 -5.11 12.95 -10.19
CA ALA A 52 -5.15 13.56 -8.85
C ALA A 52 -6.08 12.79 -7.88
N ALA A 53 -7.20 12.25 -8.38
CA ALA A 53 -8.12 11.47 -7.59
C ALA A 53 -7.66 10.02 -7.35
N ALA A 54 -6.92 9.40 -8.27
CA ALA A 54 -6.56 7.98 -8.20
C ALA A 54 -5.17 7.71 -7.63
N ASP A 55 -4.21 8.62 -7.79
CA ASP A 55 -2.80 8.41 -7.46
C ASP A 55 -2.52 8.51 -5.95
N PRO A 56 -2.10 7.41 -5.27
CA PRO A 56 -1.82 7.46 -3.84
C PRO A 56 -0.71 8.46 -3.46
N MET A 57 0.36 8.55 -4.27
CA MET A 57 1.49 9.46 -4.02
C MET A 57 1.04 10.94 -3.95
N SER A 58 0.15 11.34 -4.86
CA SER A 58 -0.41 12.69 -4.92
C SER A 58 -1.38 13.01 -3.79
N ARG A 59 -1.90 11.98 -3.11
CA ARG A 59 -2.95 12.11 -2.08
C ARG A 59 -2.43 12.04 -0.65
N LEU A 60 -1.11 11.93 -0.46
CA LEU A 60 -0.50 11.94 0.86
C LEU A 60 -0.73 13.28 1.60
N PRO A 61 -1.00 13.26 2.92
CA PRO A 61 -1.19 12.06 3.76
C PRO A 61 -2.55 11.37 3.55
N ILE A 62 -2.58 10.02 3.62
CA ILE A 62 -3.83 9.24 3.46
C ILE A 62 -4.68 9.26 4.75
N GLY A 63 -4.04 9.33 5.93
CA GLY A 63 -4.73 9.45 7.22
C GLY A 63 -5.32 8.15 7.77
N VAL A 64 -4.95 6.99 7.22
CA VAL A 64 -5.27 5.66 7.79
C VAL A 64 -3.98 4.89 8.02
N PRO A 65 -3.95 3.91 8.94
CA PRO A 65 -2.80 3.02 9.08
C PRO A 65 -2.54 2.24 7.80
N GLN A 66 -1.27 2.13 7.40
CA GLN A 66 -0.85 1.49 6.16
C GLN A 66 0.21 0.42 6.43
N LEU A 67 0.09 -0.70 5.69
CA LEU A 67 1.13 -1.70 5.53
C LEU A 67 1.48 -1.78 4.05
N VAL A 68 2.69 -1.37 3.69
CA VAL A 68 3.23 -1.48 2.34
C VAL A 68 4.17 -2.67 2.31
N VAL A 69 4.01 -3.56 1.34
CA VAL A 69 4.79 -4.80 1.21
C VAL A 69 5.39 -4.87 -0.18
N GLN A 70 6.69 -5.13 -0.26
CA GLN A 70 7.39 -5.21 -1.52
C GLN A 70 8.48 -6.29 -1.56
N GLY A 71 8.50 -7.06 -2.65
CA GLY A 71 9.57 -8.04 -2.94
C GLY A 71 10.81 -7.34 -3.51
N LEU A 72 12.00 -7.66 -2.98
CA LEU A 72 13.28 -7.12 -3.45
C LEU A 72 13.65 -7.58 -4.87
N GLY A 73 13.08 -8.69 -5.33
CA GLY A 73 13.26 -9.25 -6.67
C GLY A 73 12.13 -8.90 -7.64
N ASP A 74 11.20 -8.01 -7.25
CA ASP A 74 10.19 -7.46 -8.14
C ASP A 74 10.80 -6.45 -9.14
N ASP A 75 9.97 -5.91 -10.03
CA ASP A 75 10.29 -4.82 -10.94
C ASP A 75 10.90 -3.63 -10.17
N LEU A 76 12.05 -3.16 -10.66
CA LEU A 76 12.82 -2.09 -10.02
C LEU A 76 12.05 -0.77 -9.93
N ASP A 77 11.14 -0.50 -10.87
CA ASP A 77 10.27 0.66 -10.79
C ASP A 77 9.27 0.52 -9.64
N LEU A 78 8.68 -0.65 -9.44
CA LEU A 78 7.78 -0.88 -8.31
C LEU A 78 8.52 -0.78 -6.98
N VAL A 79 9.75 -1.32 -6.88
CA VAL A 79 10.59 -1.20 -5.68
C VAL A 79 10.91 0.28 -5.39
N ASP A 80 11.32 1.05 -6.40
CA ASP A 80 11.57 2.49 -6.25
C ASP A 80 10.31 3.25 -5.80
N PHE A 81 9.17 3.00 -6.45
CA PHE A 81 7.91 3.69 -6.19
C PHE A 81 7.46 3.48 -4.73
N ASN A 82 7.50 2.23 -4.26
CA ASN A 82 7.09 1.90 -2.89
C ASN A 82 8.05 2.50 -1.84
N ARG A 83 9.37 2.50 -2.09
CA ARG A 83 10.35 3.17 -1.22
C ARG A 83 10.09 4.68 -1.12
N ARG A 84 9.91 5.35 -2.27
CA ARG A 84 9.64 6.81 -2.33
C ARG A 84 8.33 7.15 -1.64
N TYR A 85 7.28 6.36 -1.88
CA TYR A 85 5.97 6.54 -1.26
C TYR A 85 6.05 6.42 0.25
N VAL A 86 6.66 5.35 0.78
CA VAL A 86 6.83 5.13 2.23
C VAL A 86 7.59 6.29 2.88
N ALA A 87 8.68 6.76 2.26
CA ALA A 87 9.44 7.89 2.77
C ALA A 87 8.60 9.18 2.83
N ARG A 88 7.86 9.48 1.75
CA ARG A 88 7.00 10.67 1.69
C ARG A 88 5.81 10.59 2.65
N ALA A 89 5.17 9.43 2.75
CA ALA A 89 4.03 9.20 3.64
C ALA A 89 4.43 9.39 5.10
N ARG A 90 5.56 8.79 5.52
CA ARG A 90 6.14 9.00 6.86
C ARG A 90 6.50 10.45 7.10
N GLY A 91 7.10 11.13 6.11
CA GLY A 91 7.42 12.55 6.19
C GLY A 91 6.18 13.45 6.31
N ALA A 92 5.05 13.03 5.75
CA ALA A 92 3.76 13.71 5.87
C ALA A 92 2.97 13.35 7.15
N GLY A 93 3.48 12.41 7.96
CA GLY A 93 2.89 12.02 9.25
C GLY A 93 1.96 10.80 9.21
N ASP A 94 1.88 10.07 8.10
CA ASP A 94 1.11 8.82 8.03
C ASP A 94 1.75 7.70 8.88
N ASP A 95 0.91 6.87 9.50
CA ASP A 95 1.34 5.61 10.13
C ASP A 95 1.56 4.53 9.05
N VAL A 96 2.81 4.38 8.61
CA VAL A 96 3.19 3.42 7.56
C VAL A 96 4.24 2.43 8.04
N THR A 97 3.86 1.15 8.05
CA THR A 97 4.81 0.03 8.12
C THR A 97 5.22 -0.40 6.72
N TYR A 98 6.50 -0.68 6.54
CA TYR A 98 7.05 -1.14 5.27
C TYR A 98 7.76 -2.47 5.49
N ILE A 99 7.31 -3.50 4.77
CA ILE A 99 7.95 -4.81 4.70
C ILE A 99 8.61 -4.90 3.32
N GLU A 100 9.93 -4.92 3.31
CA GLU A 100 10.72 -5.17 2.11
C GLU A 100 11.63 -6.37 2.38
N GLN A 101 11.41 -7.46 1.65
CA GLN A 101 12.12 -8.73 1.85
C GLN A 101 12.39 -9.44 0.52
N ALA A 102 13.14 -10.54 0.53
CA ALA A 102 13.35 -11.36 -0.65
C ALA A 102 12.00 -11.90 -1.19
N GLY A 103 11.87 -11.93 -2.51
CA GLY A 103 10.64 -12.34 -3.21
C GLY A 103 10.49 -11.58 -4.52
N ASP A 104 9.85 -12.22 -5.50
CA ASP A 104 9.45 -11.59 -6.76
C ASP A 104 8.08 -10.90 -6.62
N HIS A 105 7.51 -10.45 -7.75
CA HIS A 105 6.20 -9.82 -7.81
C HIS A 105 5.07 -10.66 -7.18
N PHE A 106 5.15 -11.99 -7.27
CA PHE A 106 4.09 -12.89 -6.84
C PHE A 106 4.32 -13.42 -5.43
N ALA A 107 5.55 -13.36 -4.91
CA ALA A 107 5.85 -13.76 -3.54
C ALA A 107 4.96 -13.05 -2.51
N VAL A 108 4.60 -11.78 -2.71
CA VAL A 108 3.74 -11.03 -1.77
C VAL A 108 2.30 -11.55 -1.65
N ILE A 109 1.89 -12.51 -2.49
CA ILE A 109 0.60 -13.20 -2.39
C ILE A 109 0.74 -14.73 -2.26
N ASP A 110 1.96 -15.26 -2.35
CA ASP A 110 2.23 -16.69 -2.25
C ASP A 110 2.16 -17.12 -0.78
N PRO A 111 1.19 -17.98 -0.40
CA PRO A 111 1.03 -18.43 0.97
C PRO A 111 2.26 -19.14 1.56
N ASP A 112 3.09 -19.73 0.71
CA ASP A 112 4.28 -20.50 1.11
C ASP A 112 5.54 -19.62 1.22
N SER A 113 5.45 -18.32 0.91
CA SER A 113 6.58 -17.39 0.97
C SER A 113 6.79 -16.76 2.35
N ASP A 114 8.04 -16.45 2.67
CA ASP A 114 8.40 -15.75 3.91
C ASP A 114 7.81 -14.33 3.98
N ILE A 115 7.78 -13.61 2.85
CA ILE A 115 7.25 -12.24 2.81
C ILE A 115 5.73 -12.20 3.05
N TRP A 116 4.99 -13.21 2.58
CA TRP A 116 3.59 -13.37 2.91
C TRP A 116 3.39 -13.68 4.40
N ALA A 117 4.16 -14.62 4.95
CA ALA A 117 4.10 -14.95 6.37
C ALA A 117 4.36 -13.71 7.26
N ALA A 118 5.36 -12.89 6.91
CA ALA A 118 5.65 -11.63 7.59
C ALA A 118 4.49 -10.62 7.48
N THR A 119 3.86 -10.54 6.31
CA THR A 119 2.69 -9.68 6.06
C THR A 119 1.52 -10.05 6.97
N VAL A 120 1.16 -11.34 7.02
CA VAL A 120 0.08 -11.83 7.88
C VAL A 120 0.39 -11.60 9.35
N ALA A 121 1.62 -11.84 9.79
CA ALA A 121 2.04 -11.59 11.18
C ALA A 121 1.89 -10.11 11.58
N GLU A 122 2.23 -9.18 10.68
CA GLU A 122 2.08 -7.74 10.92
C GLU A 122 0.61 -7.32 10.92
N MET A 123 -0.21 -7.86 10.01
CA MET A 123 -1.66 -7.66 10.02
C MET A 123 -2.27 -8.11 11.35
N ASP A 124 -1.93 -9.31 11.81
CA ASP A 124 -2.37 -9.83 13.10
C ASP A 124 -1.96 -8.91 14.26
N ARG A 125 -0.71 -8.43 14.26
CA ARG A 125 -0.21 -7.52 15.31
C ARG A 125 -0.99 -6.21 15.35
N ARG A 126 -1.37 -5.66 14.20
CA ARG A 126 -2.07 -4.38 14.10
C ARG A 126 -3.58 -4.48 14.33
N LEU A 127 -4.19 -5.61 13.96
CA LEU A 127 -5.63 -5.80 14.00
C LEU A 127 -6.12 -6.52 15.26
N ARG A 128 -5.25 -7.23 15.99
CA ARG A 128 -5.63 -7.83 17.27
C ARG A 128 -5.99 -6.74 18.29
N PRO A 129 -7.12 -6.85 19.00
CA PRO A 129 -7.44 -5.95 20.11
C PRO A 129 -6.30 -5.99 21.13
N ARG A 130 -5.84 -4.83 21.59
CA ARG A 130 -4.96 -4.79 22.77
C ARG A 130 -5.76 -5.35 23.94
N GLU A 131 -5.29 -6.43 24.57
CA GLU A 131 -5.84 -6.86 25.86
C GLU A 131 -5.74 -5.68 26.83
N THR A 132 -6.87 -5.13 27.24
CA THR A 132 -6.92 -4.19 28.35
C THR A 132 -6.66 -4.99 29.62
N THR A 133 -5.44 -4.92 30.15
CA THR A 133 -5.16 -5.41 31.50
C THR A 133 -6.17 -4.76 32.45
N PRO A 134 -6.97 -5.52 33.21
CA PRO A 134 -7.88 -4.93 34.18
C PRO A 134 -7.06 -4.14 35.18
N ALA A 135 -7.46 -2.90 35.45
CA ALA A 135 -6.86 -2.13 36.54
C ALA A 135 -7.01 -2.96 37.83
N ALA A 136 -5.86 -3.27 38.46
CA ALA A 136 -5.84 -3.96 39.74
C ALA A 136 -6.70 -3.15 40.72
N SER A 137 -7.81 -3.74 41.16
CA SER A 137 -8.66 -3.16 42.19
C SER A 137 -7.92 -3.32 43.52
N GLY A 138 -7.44 -2.20 44.06
CA GLY A 138 -6.95 -2.10 45.44
C GLY A 138 -8.06 -1.70 46.40
#